data_AF-J6F5Z1-F1
#
_entry.id   AF-J6F5Z1-F1
#
_cell.length_a   1.000
_cell.length_b   1.000
_cell.length_c   1.000
_cell.angle_alpha   90.00
_cell.angle_beta   90.00
_cell.angle_gamma   90.00
#
_symmetry.space_group_name_H-M   'P 1'
#
loop_
_entity.id
_entity.type
_entity.pdbx_description
1 polymer ?
#
loop_
_entity_poly.entity_id
_entity_poly.type
_entity_poly.pdbx_seq_one_letter_code
_entity_poly.pdbx_strand_id
1 'polypeptide(L)'
;MFQKSLEKYGVRAKLTALINDTTGTLMASNYVHPNTRIAVIFGTGCNAAYMETAKDIPKIDYMQLPPDQDMAINCEWGAFDSFTHEHLLGEQAFEKMIAGLYLGEIFRLVLMEMIDAGDLFLGQNTYKLEKAYAFDTAFLSLMEADPTDELLMAIGIFNHFFGLETTLEERQFFRSLAKLIGTRSARLSACGIAAIVHKKGYLKEGCAVGADGSLYKKYPHFPERIEQALVDIFGEDGKKITTHNAEDGSGVGSAIIAAMTMQRKKDGLYPDY
;
A
#
# COMPACT_ATOMS: atom_id res chain seq x y z
N MET A 1 4.64 -28.73 -4.18
CA MET A 1 3.32 -29.18 -3.67
C MET A 1 2.23 -28.92 -4.70
N PHE A 2 2.10 -27.69 -5.21
CA PHE A 2 1.07 -27.31 -6.20
C PHE A 2 1.07 -28.15 -7.50
N GLN A 3 2.21 -28.29 -8.18
CA GLN A 3 2.29 -29.06 -9.43
C GLN A 3 1.92 -30.54 -9.25
N LYS A 4 2.38 -31.18 -8.17
CA LYS A 4 1.99 -32.56 -7.82
C LYS A 4 0.48 -32.69 -7.63
N SER A 5 -0.19 -31.67 -7.09
CA SER A 5 -1.65 -31.66 -6.97
C SER A 5 -2.33 -31.58 -8.34
N LEU A 6 -1.86 -30.71 -9.25
CA LEU A 6 -2.40 -30.63 -10.61
C LEU A 6 -2.30 -31.99 -11.32
N GLU A 7 -1.16 -32.65 -11.22
CA GLU A 7 -0.93 -33.99 -11.77
C GLU A 7 -1.86 -35.03 -11.13
N LYS A 8 -1.97 -35.06 -9.80
CA LYS A 8 -2.84 -35.99 -9.05
C LYS A 8 -4.31 -35.91 -9.51
N TYR A 9 -4.79 -34.72 -9.87
CA TYR A 9 -6.17 -34.49 -10.29
C TYR A 9 -6.34 -34.44 -11.81
N GLY A 10 -5.30 -34.72 -12.60
CA GLY A 10 -5.37 -34.71 -14.06
C GLY A 10 -5.69 -33.34 -14.67
N VAL A 11 -5.37 -32.25 -13.95
CA VAL A 11 -5.63 -30.89 -14.41
C VAL A 11 -4.63 -30.55 -15.52
N ARG A 12 -5.14 -30.19 -16.70
CA ARG A 12 -4.34 -29.81 -17.88
C ARG A 12 -3.83 -28.37 -17.77
N ALA A 13 -3.03 -28.09 -16.75
CA ALA A 13 -2.40 -26.79 -16.53
C ALA A 13 -0.90 -26.97 -16.23
N LYS A 14 -0.08 -26.02 -16.70
CA LYS A 14 1.36 -25.98 -16.44
C LYS A 14 1.69 -24.73 -15.63
N LEU A 15 2.30 -24.93 -14.46
CA LEU A 15 2.87 -23.82 -13.70
C LEU A 15 4.03 -23.22 -14.49
N THR A 16 3.90 -21.95 -14.87
CA THR A 16 4.85 -21.26 -15.75
C THR A 16 5.67 -20.22 -15.00
N ALA A 17 5.00 -19.45 -14.13
CA ALA A 17 5.60 -18.43 -13.29
C ALA A 17 4.94 -18.44 -11.92
N LEU A 18 5.70 -18.04 -10.90
CA LEU A 18 5.23 -17.67 -9.58
C LEU A 18 5.62 -16.22 -9.37
N ILE A 19 4.69 -15.36 -9.01
CA ILE A 19 4.92 -13.91 -8.92
C ILE A 19 4.43 -13.36 -7.58
N ASN A 20 4.98 -12.21 -7.21
CA ASN A 20 4.36 -11.32 -6.24
C ASN A 20 3.26 -10.51 -6.94
N ASP A 21 2.17 -10.23 -6.21
CA ASP A 21 1.02 -9.45 -6.67
C ASP A 21 1.42 -8.07 -7.20
N THR A 22 2.33 -7.38 -6.52
CA THR A 22 2.83 -6.06 -6.91
C THR A 22 3.61 -6.08 -8.21
N THR A 23 4.38 -7.15 -8.47
CA THR A 23 5.02 -7.37 -9.77
C THR A 23 3.97 -7.59 -10.87
N GLY A 24 2.92 -8.36 -10.58
CA GLY A 24 1.77 -8.51 -11.47
C GLY A 24 1.11 -7.17 -11.77
N THR A 25 0.89 -6.34 -10.75
CA THR A 25 0.35 -5.00 -10.84
C THR A 25 1.19 -4.09 -11.73
N LEU A 26 2.52 -4.15 -11.61
CA LEU A 26 3.44 -3.42 -12.47
C LEU A 26 3.25 -3.80 -13.94
N MET A 27 3.24 -5.10 -14.24
CA MET A 27 3.14 -5.57 -15.62
C MET A 27 1.77 -5.30 -16.24
N ALA A 28 0.68 -5.51 -15.49
CA ALA A 28 -0.66 -5.22 -15.96
C ALA A 28 -0.86 -3.72 -16.22
N SER A 29 -0.42 -2.87 -15.28
CA SER A 29 -0.56 -1.42 -15.41
C SER A 29 0.35 -0.85 -16.50
N ASN A 30 1.56 -1.39 -16.70
CA ASN A 30 2.43 -0.99 -17.81
C ASN A 30 1.86 -1.41 -19.18
N TYR A 31 1.23 -2.57 -19.26
CA TYR A 31 0.61 -3.05 -20.49
C TYR A 31 -0.53 -2.14 -20.98
N VAL A 32 -1.34 -1.59 -20.06
CA VAL A 32 -2.44 -0.65 -20.40
C VAL A 32 -1.94 0.79 -20.48
N HIS A 33 -1.04 1.18 -19.59
CA HIS A 33 -0.45 2.51 -19.51
C HIS A 33 1.07 2.42 -19.64
N PRO A 34 1.65 2.56 -20.86
CA PRO A 34 3.08 2.37 -21.09
C PRO A 34 4.01 3.30 -20.30
N ASN A 35 3.49 4.40 -19.76
CA ASN A 35 4.24 5.30 -18.87
C ASN A 35 4.27 4.84 -17.40
N THR A 36 3.62 3.73 -17.05
CA THR A 36 3.66 3.17 -15.70
C THR A 36 5.01 2.53 -15.44
N ARG A 37 5.77 3.10 -14.51
CA ARG A 37 7.14 2.64 -14.18
C ARG A 37 7.26 2.09 -12.76
N ILE A 38 6.25 2.31 -11.93
CA ILE A 38 6.19 1.88 -10.53
C ILE A 38 4.79 1.31 -10.29
N ALA A 39 4.73 0.23 -9.52
CA ALA A 39 3.50 -0.30 -8.95
C ALA A 39 3.58 -0.24 -7.42
N VAL A 40 2.46 0.06 -6.78
CA VAL A 40 2.33 0.11 -5.33
C VAL A 40 1.04 -0.58 -4.88
N ILE A 41 1.11 -1.25 -3.74
CA ILE A 41 -0.06 -1.78 -3.03
C ILE A 41 -0.22 -0.98 -1.76
N PHE A 42 -1.40 -0.38 -1.57
CA PHE A 42 -1.83 0.28 -0.35
C PHE A 42 -3.17 -0.32 0.09
N GLY A 43 -3.11 -1.40 0.88
CA GLY A 43 -4.27 -2.16 1.34
C GLY A 43 -4.12 -2.57 2.79
N THR A 44 -4.40 -3.84 3.10
CA THR A 44 -4.12 -4.41 4.44
C THR A 44 -2.63 -4.31 4.76
N GLY A 45 -1.78 -4.65 3.80
CA GLY A 45 -0.33 -4.41 3.84
C GLY A 45 0.08 -3.33 2.83
N CYS A 46 1.39 -3.20 2.63
CA CYS A 46 1.96 -2.32 1.63
C CYS A 46 3.16 -2.94 0.92
N ASN A 47 3.28 -2.68 -0.39
CA ASN A 47 4.45 -3.12 -1.15
C ASN A 47 4.67 -2.24 -2.40
N ALA A 48 5.84 -2.35 -3.03
CA ALA A 48 6.15 -1.73 -4.29
C ALA A 48 6.95 -2.64 -5.23
N ALA A 49 6.75 -2.43 -6.52
CA ALA A 49 7.56 -3.01 -7.57
C ALA A 49 7.91 -1.97 -8.64
N TYR A 50 9.09 -2.10 -9.24
CA TYR A 50 9.56 -1.25 -10.34
C TYR A 50 10.53 -2.02 -11.25
N MET A 51 10.85 -1.47 -12.41
CA MET A 51 11.89 -2.00 -13.29
C MET A 51 13.26 -1.43 -12.93
N GLU A 52 14.19 -2.33 -12.61
CA GLU A 52 15.61 -2.04 -12.39
C GLU A 52 16.46 -2.53 -13.56
N THR A 53 17.64 -1.96 -13.74
CA THR A 53 18.63 -2.41 -14.74
C THR A 53 19.58 -3.45 -14.13
N ALA A 54 19.84 -4.55 -14.83
CA ALA A 54 20.62 -5.68 -14.30
C ALA A 54 21.98 -5.28 -13.74
N LYS A 55 22.68 -4.31 -14.35
CA LYS A 55 23.95 -3.74 -13.86
C LYS A 55 23.88 -3.11 -12.46
N ASP A 56 22.68 -2.74 -12.01
CA ASP A 56 22.43 -2.13 -10.70
C ASP A 56 21.96 -3.16 -9.65
N ILE A 57 22.07 -4.47 -9.96
CA ILE A 57 21.69 -5.58 -9.07
C ILE A 57 22.89 -6.53 -8.81
N PRO A 58 23.90 -6.12 -8.01
CA PRO A 58 25.12 -6.91 -7.82
C PRO A 58 24.89 -8.33 -7.30
N LYS A 59 23.81 -8.54 -6.53
CA LYS A 59 23.46 -9.84 -5.95
C LYS A 59 23.10 -10.91 -6.99
N ILE A 60 22.82 -10.54 -8.25
CA ILE A 60 22.54 -11.49 -9.33
C ILE A 60 23.60 -11.47 -10.44
N ASP A 61 24.75 -10.82 -10.23
CA ASP A 61 25.82 -10.72 -11.25
C ASP A 61 26.26 -12.09 -11.79
N TYR A 62 26.16 -13.14 -10.96
CA TYR A 62 26.46 -14.52 -11.36
C TYR A 62 25.55 -15.05 -12.48
N MET A 63 24.40 -14.44 -12.73
CA MET A 63 23.49 -14.78 -13.84
C MET A 63 23.97 -14.24 -15.19
N GLN A 64 24.95 -13.32 -15.20
CA GLN A 64 25.57 -12.75 -16.41
C GLN A 64 24.54 -12.20 -17.43
N LEU A 65 23.51 -11.51 -16.93
CA LEU A 65 22.52 -10.84 -17.76
C LEU A 65 23.16 -9.64 -18.50
N PRO A 66 22.66 -9.24 -19.68
CA PRO A 66 23.07 -8.01 -20.34
C PRO A 66 22.96 -6.82 -19.37
N PRO A 67 23.96 -5.93 -19.28
CA PRO A 67 23.97 -4.84 -18.29
C PRO A 67 22.73 -3.94 -18.32
N ASP A 68 22.18 -3.70 -19.51
CA ASP A 68 21.00 -2.85 -19.73
C ASP A 68 19.69 -3.66 -19.79
N GLN A 69 19.71 -4.94 -19.43
CA GLN A 69 18.50 -5.76 -19.34
C GLN A 69 17.63 -5.27 -18.18
N ASP A 70 16.36 -5.00 -18.47
CA ASP A 70 15.37 -4.70 -17.43
C ASP A 70 15.04 -5.94 -16.60
N MET A 71 14.88 -5.72 -15.29
CA MET A 71 14.54 -6.70 -14.28
C MET A 71 13.51 -6.12 -13.32
N ALA A 72 12.35 -6.77 -13.21
CA ALA A 72 11.35 -6.36 -12.23
C ALA A 72 11.84 -6.67 -10.81
N ILE A 73 11.79 -5.68 -9.93
CA ILE A 73 12.11 -5.80 -8.51
C ILE A 73 10.82 -5.74 -7.71
N ASN A 74 10.53 -6.80 -6.97
CA ASN A 74 9.64 -6.74 -5.81
C ASN A 74 10.45 -6.23 -4.60
N CYS A 75 10.04 -5.10 -4.03
CA CYS A 75 10.82 -4.44 -2.98
C CYS A 75 10.62 -5.06 -1.61
N GLU A 76 9.43 -5.58 -1.31
CA GLU A 76 9.00 -5.92 0.06
C GLU A 76 9.27 -4.76 1.04
N TRP A 77 8.91 -3.54 0.61
CA TRP A 77 9.34 -2.31 1.28
C TRP A 77 8.71 -2.07 2.66
N GLY A 78 7.77 -2.92 3.07
CA GLY A 78 7.12 -2.84 4.38
C GLY A 78 8.13 -2.98 5.51
N ALA A 79 9.23 -3.71 5.26
CA ALA A 79 10.33 -3.91 6.20
C ALA A 79 11.28 -2.70 6.32
N PHE A 80 11.12 -1.65 5.51
CA PHE A 80 11.99 -0.48 5.59
C PHE A 80 12.04 0.10 7.02
N ASP A 81 13.25 0.46 7.45
CA ASP A 81 13.60 0.98 8.79
C ASP A 81 13.36 0.03 9.99
N SER A 82 12.93 -1.22 9.77
CA SER A 82 12.57 -2.16 10.86
C SER A 82 13.67 -2.43 11.90
N PHE A 83 14.95 -2.34 11.52
CA PHE A 83 16.07 -2.64 12.41
C PHE A 83 16.62 -1.41 13.15
N THR A 84 16.21 -0.22 12.74
CA THR A 84 16.74 1.07 13.24
C THR A 84 15.66 1.98 13.79
N HIS A 85 14.39 1.63 13.63
CA HIS A 85 13.29 2.47 14.06
C HIS A 85 13.24 2.62 15.58
N GLU A 86 13.33 3.87 16.05
CA GLU A 86 13.42 4.21 17.48
C GLU A 86 12.19 3.78 18.30
N HIS A 87 10.99 3.85 17.71
CA HIS A 87 9.72 3.64 18.41
C HIS A 87 8.96 2.38 17.98
N LEU A 88 9.28 1.82 16.81
CA LEU A 88 8.61 0.63 16.25
C LEU A 88 9.64 -0.47 16.01
N LEU A 89 10.13 -1.07 17.10
CA LEU A 89 11.04 -2.22 17.01
C LEU A 89 10.32 -3.46 16.46
N GLY A 90 10.97 -4.15 15.54
CA GLY A 90 10.50 -5.41 14.95
C GLY A 90 10.19 -5.30 13.47
N GLU A 91 9.74 -6.40 12.87
CA GLU A 91 9.49 -6.50 11.43
C GLU A 91 8.39 -5.53 10.95
N GLN A 92 8.44 -5.19 9.67
CA GLN A 92 7.39 -4.43 8.98
C GLN A 92 7.14 -3.01 9.53
N ALA A 93 8.18 -2.30 9.98
CA ALA A 93 8.03 -0.98 10.60
C ALA A 93 7.38 0.06 9.68
N PHE A 94 7.81 0.14 8.42
CA PHE A 94 7.18 1.03 7.44
C PHE A 94 5.73 0.66 7.16
N GLU A 95 5.42 -0.64 7.03
CA GLU A 95 4.05 -1.11 6.83
C GLU A 95 3.13 -0.75 7.99
N LYS A 96 3.58 -0.92 9.23
CA LYS A 96 2.85 -0.51 10.44
C LYS A 96 2.50 0.97 10.45
N MET A 97 3.32 1.79 9.80
CA MET A 97 3.08 3.22 9.69
C MET A 97 2.09 3.60 8.59
N ILE A 98 1.96 2.84 7.50
CA ILE A 98 1.18 3.30 6.33
C ILE A 98 -0.02 2.42 5.99
N ALA A 99 0.03 1.13 6.31
CA ALA A 99 -0.94 0.17 5.80
C ALA A 99 -2.27 0.23 6.54
N GLY A 100 -3.34 -0.11 5.81
CA GLY A 100 -4.71 -0.06 6.28
C GLY A 100 -5.02 -1.03 7.41
N LEU A 101 -4.19 -2.03 7.70
CA LEU A 101 -4.36 -2.85 8.91
C LEU A 101 -4.17 -2.05 10.20
N TYR A 102 -3.34 -1.01 10.18
CA TYR A 102 -2.85 -0.36 11.39
C TYR A 102 -3.45 1.02 11.65
N LEU A 103 -4.06 1.68 10.66
CA LEU A 103 -4.57 3.05 10.85
C LEU A 103 -5.67 3.11 11.92
N GLY A 104 -6.58 2.14 11.92
CA GLY A 104 -7.59 2.01 12.97
C GLY A 104 -7.01 1.72 14.35
N GLU A 105 -5.94 0.93 14.44
CA GLU A 105 -5.28 0.65 15.72
C GLU A 105 -4.55 1.87 16.27
N ILE A 106 -3.91 2.67 15.41
CA ILE A 106 -3.31 3.94 15.81
C ILE A 106 -4.38 4.88 16.35
N PHE A 107 -5.52 4.97 15.68
CA PHE A 107 -6.66 5.77 16.15
C PHE A 107 -7.12 5.31 17.53
N ARG A 108 -7.34 4.00 17.70
CA ARG A 108 -7.76 3.39 18.97
C ARG A 108 -6.78 3.68 20.10
N LEU A 109 -5.48 3.55 19.86
CA LEU A 109 -4.45 3.81 20.87
C LEU A 109 -4.47 5.26 21.36
N VAL A 110 -4.66 6.23 20.46
CA VAL A 110 -4.83 7.64 20.85
C VAL A 110 -6.10 7.83 21.69
N LEU A 111 -7.21 7.16 21.34
CA LEU A 111 -8.41 7.23 22.18
C LEU A 111 -8.16 6.65 23.57
N MET A 112 -7.46 5.51 23.67
CA MET A 112 -7.16 4.88 24.96
C MET A 112 -6.36 5.82 25.86
N GLU A 113 -5.34 6.49 25.32
CA GLU A 113 -4.55 7.47 26.09
C GLU A 113 -5.41 8.62 26.62
N MET A 114 -6.34 9.12 25.79
CA MET A 114 -7.26 10.19 26.21
C MET A 114 -8.37 9.72 27.17
N ILE A 115 -8.81 8.46 27.06
CA ILE A 115 -9.73 7.85 28.02
C ILE A 115 -9.04 7.74 29.38
N ASP A 116 -7.79 7.27 29.42
CA ASP A 116 -7.00 7.13 30.64
C ASP A 116 -6.71 8.49 31.29
N ALA A 117 -6.56 9.55 30.48
CA ALA A 117 -6.43 10.93 30.94
C ALA A 117 -7.75 11.55 31.46
N GLY A 118 -8.90 10.92 31.18
CA GLY A 118 -10.22 11.44 31.54
C GLY A 118 -10.76 12.52 30.59
N ASP A 119 -10.28 12.56 29.35
CA ASP A 119 -10.68 13.55 28.34
C ASP A 119 -11.83 13.07 27.44
N LEU A 120 -12.04 11.75 27.33
CA LEU A 120 -13.06 11.15 26.47
C LEU A 120 -14.00 10.23 27.25
N PHE A 121 -15.27 10.15 26.80
CA PHE A 121 -16.26 9.18 27.27
C PHE A 121 -16.46 9.16 28.79
N LEU A 122 -16.38 10.32 29.44
CA LEU A 122 -16.49 10.46 30.89
C LEU A 122 -17.74 9.77 31.46
N GLY A 123 -17.53 8.85 32.40
CA GLY A 123 -18.60 8.10 33.06
C GLY A 123 -19.21 6.96 32.23
N GLN A 124 -18.66 6.65 31.05
CA GLN A 124 -19.12 5.54 30.20
C GLN A 124 -18.19 4.33 30.32
N ASN A 125 -18.69 3.15 29.91
CA ASN A 125 -17.92 1.90 29.95
C ASN A 125 -17.20 1.66 28.60
N THR A 126 -15.90 1.86 28.56
CA THR A 126 -15.06 1.84 27.35
C THR A 126 -14.40 0.50 27.04
N TYR A 127 -14.70 -0.58 27.80
CA TYR A 127 -14.01 -1.88 27.71
C TYR A 127 -13.94 -2.50 26.30
N LYS A 128 -14.89 -2.19 25.40
CA LYS A 128 -14.86 -2.69 24.02
C LYS A 128 -13.73 -2.08 23.18
N LEU A 129 -13.30 -0.86 23.50
CA LEU A 129 -12.16 -0.18 22.86
C LEU A 129 -10.81 -0.70 23.38
N GLU A 130 -10.76 -1.35 24.55
CA GLU A 130 -9.53 -1.91 25.11
C GLU A 130 -8.98 -3.08 24.28
N LYS A 131 -9.86 -3.77 23.54
CA LYS A 131 -9.46 -4.87 22.67
C LYS A 131 -8.63 -4.34 21.51
N ALA A 132 -7.38 -4.81 21.41
CA ALA A 132 -6.50 -4.51 20.28
C ALA A 132 -7.18 -4.87 18.94
N TYR A 133 -7.00 -4.00 17.94
CA TYR A 133 -7.61 -4.10 16.61
C TYR A 133 -9.14 -4.14 16.62
N ALA A 134 -9.80 -3.62 17.66
CA ALA A 134 -11.26 -3.48 17.66
C ALA A 134 -11.76 -2.33 16.76
N PHE A 135 -10.86 -1.44 16.32
CA PHE A 135 -11.21 -0.28 15.51
C PHE A 135 -10.65 -0.43 14.09
N ASP A 136 -11.53 -0.55 13.11
CA ASP A 136 -11.15 -0.78 11.72
C ASP A 136 -10.85 0.52 10.97
N THR A 137 -9.93 0.47 10.00
CA THR A 137 -9.64 1.62 9.11
C THR A 137 -10.87 2.10 8.33
N ALA A 138 -11.83 1.21 8.06
CA ALA A 138 -13.09 1.62 7.43
C ALA A 138 -13.87 2.65 8.26
N PHE A 139 -13.78 2.60 9.59
CA PHE A 139 -14.42 3.59 10.47
C PHE A 139 -13.78 4.97 10.29
N LEU A 140 -12.47 5.05 10.13
CA LEU A 140 -11.77 6.31 9.85
C LEU A 140 -12.25 6.90 8.52
N SER A 141 -12.31 6.07 7.46
CA SER A 141 -12.81 6.50 6.16
C SER A 141 -14.24 7.06 6.25
N LEU A 142 -15.13 6.40 6.99
CA LEU A 142 -16.52 6.83 7.16
C LEU A 142 -16.62 8.14 7.95
N MET A 143 -15.87 8.29 9.04
CA MET A 143 -15.86 9.51 9.85
C MET A 143 -15.29 10.70 9.08
N GLU A 144 -14.26 10.49 8.27
CA GLU A 144 -13.63 11.56 7.50
C GLU A 144 -14.52 12.04 6.35
N ALA A 145 -15.17 11.10 5.65
CA ALA A 145 -16.07 11.36 4.53
C ALA A 145 -17.44 11.93 4.93
N ASP A 146 -17.76 11.96 6.23
CA ASP A 146 -19.05 12.40 6.73
C ASP A 146 -19.33 13.87 6.35
N PRO A 147 -20.36 14.15 5.55
CA PRO A 147 -20.70 15.51 5.13
C PRO A 147 -21.61 16.23 6.15
N THR A 148 -22.09 15.54 7.19
CA THR A 148 -23.06 16.10 8.16
C THR A 148 -22.37 16.97 9.19
N ASP A 149 -23.04 18.04 9.62
CA ASP A 149 -22.53 18.93 10.68
C ASP A 149 -22.47 18.21 12.03
N GLU A 150 -23.42 17.30 12.28
CA GLU A 150 -23.50 16.51 13.50
C GLU A 150 -22.54 15.30 13.52
N LEU A 151 -21.90 14.97 12.41
CA LEU A 151 -20.99 13.82 12.28
C LEU A 151 -21.67 12.47 12.63
N LEU A 152 -22.80 12.22 11.98
CA LEU A 152 -23.68 11.06 12.23
C LEU A 152 -22.98 9.71 12.08
N MET A 153 -21.98 9.58 11.20
CA MET A 153 -21.19 8.36 11.05
C MET A 153 -20.43 8.04 12.33
N ALA A 154 -19.82 9.04 12.98
CA ALA A 154 -19.14 8.83 14.25
C ALA A 154 -20.15 8.39 15.34
N ILE A 155 -21.33 9.02 15.41
CA ILE A 155 -22.40 8.59 16.34
C ILE A 155 -22.73 7.11 16.11
N GLY A 156 -23.02 6.73 14.86
CA GLY A 156 -23.38 5.36 14.51
C GLY A 156 -22.29 4.35 14.85
N ILE A 157 -21.03 4.66 14.54
CA ILE A 157 -19.89 3.78 14.81
C ILE A 157 -19.72 3.56 16.32
N PHE A 158 -19.63 4.64 17.09
CA PHE A 158 -19.41 4.55 18.55
C PHE A 158 -20.59 3.92 19.28
N ASN A 159 -21.82 4.26 18.91
CA ASN A 159 -23.00 3.69 19.54
C ASN A 159 -23.19 2.21 19.18
N HIS A 160 -23.14 1.86 17.89
CA HIS A 160 -23.46 0.50 17.44
C HIS A 160 -22.38 -0.52 17.84
N PHE A 161 -21.11 -0.22 17.57
CA PHE A 161 -20.03 -1.19 17.79
C PHE A 161 -19.50 -1.15 19.23
N PHE A 162 -19.49 0.03 19.85
CA PHE A 162 -18.84 0.24 21.15
C PHE A 162 -19.83 0.53 22.28
N GLY A 163 -21.10 0.84 21.99
CA GLY A 163 -22.08 1.20 23.02
C GLY A 163 -21.74 2.53 23.71
N LEU A 164 -21.06 3.43 22.99
CA LEU A 164 -20.61 4.72 23.50
C LEU A 164 -21.42 5.84 22.87
N GLU A 165 -21.89 6.76 23.71
CA GLU A 165 -22.40 8.05 23.29
C GLU A 165 -21.26 9.04 23.09
N THR A 166 -21.44 9.98 22.18
CA THR A 166 -20.43 11.00 21.87
C THR A 166 -21.04 12.40 21.96
N THR A 167 -20.23 13.35 22.40
CA THR A 167 -20.48 14.79 22.26
C THR A 167 -20.08 15.27 20.86
N LEU A 168 -20.48 16.48 20.48
CA LEU A 168 -20.09 17.03 19.17
C LEU A 168 -18.59 17.30 19.10
N GLU A 169 -18.02 17.79 20.20
CA GLU A 169 -16.60 18.09 20.36
C GLU A 169 -15.73 16.84 20.18
N GLU A 170 -16.11 15.73 20.80
CA GLU A 170 -15.45 14.43 20.62
C GLU A 170 -15.49 13.99 19.16
N ARG A 171 -16.64 14.13 18.49
CA ARG A 171 -16.76 13.75 17.07
C ARG A 171 -15.91 14.61 16.15
N GLN A 172 -15.84 15.91 16.40
CA GLN A 172 -14.96 16.82 15.66
C GLN A 172 -13.49 16.46 15.85
N PHE A 173 -13.11 16.09 17.07
CA PHE A 173 -11.79 15.55 17.36
C PHE A 173 -11.54 14.24 16.58
N PHE A 174 -12.45 13.28 16.63
CA PHE A 174 -12.34 12.00 15.90
C PHE A 174 -12.17 12.18 14.40
N ARG A 175 -12.96 13.06 13.77
CA ARG A 175 -12.81 13.38 12.34
C ARG A 175 -11.43 13.99 12.05
N SER A 176 -10.96 14.89 12.91
CA SER A 176 -9.65 15.54 12.76
C SER A 176 -8.50 14.53 12.91
N LEU A 177 -8.60 13.63 13.88
CA LEU A 177 -7.63 12.56 14.11
C LEU A 177 -7.60 11.56 12.94
N ALA A 178 -8.76 11.15 12.42
CA ALA A 178 -8.84 10.29 11.23
C ALA A 178 -8.14 10.94 10.02
N LYS A 179 -8.43 12.23 9.78
CA LYS A 179 -7.78 13.01 8.72
C LYS A 179 -6.26 13.08 8.90
N LEU A 180 -5.78 13.29 10.13
CA LEU A 180 -4.36 13.35 10.44
C LEU A 180 -3.65 12.02 10.16
N ILE A 181 -4.25 10.91 10.62
CA ILE A 181 -3.70 9.55 10.41
C ILE A 181 -3.67 9.20 8.93
N GLY A 182 -4.76 9.43 8.20
CA GLY A 182 -4.84 9.20 6.76
C GLY A 182 -3.83 10.06 5.98
N THR A 183 -3.68 11.33 6.35
CA THR A 183 -2.68 12.24 5.75
C THR A 183 -1.26 11.76 6.02
N ARG A 184 -0.93 11.37 7.26
CA ARG A 184 0.39 10.82 7.61
C ARG A 184 0.71 9.58 6.78
N SER A 185 -0.23 8.63 6.70
CA SER A 185 -0.07 7.41 5.89
C SER A 185 0.24 7.75 4.42
N ALA A 186 -0.56 8.61 3.79
CA ALA A 186 -0.36 9.00 2.40
C ALA A 186 0.99 9.71 2.16
N ARG A 187 1.40 10.61 3.06
CA ARG A 187 2.68 11.33 2.95
C ARG A 187 3.88 10.39 3.09
N LEU A 188 3.84 9.45 4.03
CA LEU A 188 4.89 8.44 4.18
C LEU A 188 4.94 7.50 2.98
N SER A 189 3.79 7.07 2.45
CA SER A 189 3.70 6.30 1.20
C SER A 189 4.35 7.03 0.02
N ALA A 190 4.14 8.36 -0.09
CA ALA A 190 4.77 9.17 -1.11
C ALA A 190 6.31 9.19 -1.01
N CYS A 191 6.89 9.10 0.19
CA CYS A 191 8.35 8.98 0.34
C CYS A 191 8.91 7.71 -0.33
N GLY A 192 8.20 6.59 -0.24
CA GLY A 192 8.59 5.34 -0.92
C GLY A 192 8.59 5.50 -2.44
N ILE A 193 7.53 6.10 -3.00
CA ILE A 193 7.43 6.42 -4.43
C ILE A 193 8.56 7.38 -4.84
N ALA A 194 8.76 8.45 -4.07
CA ALA A 194 9.79 9.45 -4.31
C ALA A 194 11.20 8.85 -4.32
N ALA A 195 11.50 7.91 -3.42
CA ALA A 195 12.77 7.21 -3.38
C ALA A 195 13.05 6.46 -4.69
N ILE A 196 12.05 5.74 -5.23
CA ILE A 196 12.18 5.02 -6.51
C ILE A 196 12.32 6.00 -7.68
N VAL A 197 11.49 7.05 -7.71
CA VAL A 197 11.55 8.12 -8.74
C VAL A 197 12.93 8.76 -8.77
N HIS A 198 13.47 9.11 -7.61
CA HIS A 198 14.80 9.69 -7.49
C HIS A 198 15.88 8.71 -7.95
N LYS A 199 15.85 7.45 -7.44
CA LYS A 199 16.81 6.40 -7.78
C LYS A 199 16.88 6.16 -9.28
N LYS A 200 15.74 6.13 -9.97
CA LYS A 200 15.66 5.85 -11.41
C LYS A 200 15.69 7.09 -12.30
N GLY A 201 15.77 8.28 -11.72
CA GLY A 201 15.81 9.54 -12.48
C GLY A 201 14.51 9.83 -13.24
N TYR A 202 13.37 9.30 -12.81
CA TYR A 202 12.09 9.44 -13.50
C TYR A 202 11.51 10.86 -13.42
N LEU A 203 11.99 11.71 -12.50
CA LEU A 203 11.48 13.06 -12.30
C LEU A 203 11.53 13.93 -13.56
N LYS A 204 12.57 13.77 -14.40
CA LYS A 204 12.77 14.59 -15.60
C LYS A 204 11.67 14.39 -16.63
N GLU A 205 11.35 13.12 -16.91
CA GLU A 205 10.36 12.72 -17.92
C GLU A 205 8.94 12.59 -17.34
N GLY A 206 8.83 12.46 -16.01
CA GLY A 206 7.62 12.01 -15.36
C GLY A 206 7.43 10.50 -15.47
N CYS A 207 6.58 9.96 -14.60
CA CYS A 207 6.15 8.57 -14.67
C CYS A 207 4.77 8.42 -14.06
N ALA A 208 4.05 7.38 -14.51
CA ALA A 208 2.83 6.96 -13.84
C ALA A 208 3.14 5.86 -12.80
N VAL A 209 2.34 5.84 -11.73
CA VAL A 209 2.37 4.85 -10.67
C VAL A 209 1.03 4.12 -10.64
N GLY A 210 1.06 2.82 -10.91
CA GLY A 210 -0.11 1.95 -10.79
C GLY A 210 -0.33 1.57 -9.32
N ALA A 211 -1.42 2.01 -8.72
CA ALA A 211 -1.73 1.80 -7.31
C ALA A 211 -2.95 0.88 -7.15
N ASP A 212 -2.80 -0.20 -6.38
CA ASP A 212 -3.89 -1.07 -5.96
C ASP A 212 -4.05 -1.08 -4.43
N GLY A 213 -5.12 -1.67 -3.94
CA GLY A 213 -5.41 -1.84 -2.53
C GLY A 213 -6.56 -0.97 -2.02
N SER A 214 -7.17 -1.43 -0.93
CA SER A 214 -8.37 -0.80 -0.36
C SER A 214 -8.13 0.60 0.17
N LEU A 215 -6.93 0.90 0.67
CA LEU A 215 -6.60 2.21 1.21
C LEU A 215 -6.57 3.24 0.08
N TYR A 216 -5.86 2.95 -1.01
CA TYR A 216 -5.82 3.85 -2.17
C TYR A 216 -7.19 4.05 -2.81
N LYS A 217 -7.98 2.97 -2.95
CA LYS A 217 -9.28 3.01 -3.65
C LYS A 217 -10.42 3.63 -2.84
N LYS A 218 -10.38 3.51 -1.51
CA LYS A 218 -11.57 3.78 -0.67
C LYS A 218 -11.33 4.79 0.44
N TYR A 219 -10.08 5.07 0.82
CA TYR A 219 -9.81 6.05 1.86
C TYR A 219 -9.97 7.46 1.28
N PRO A 220 -10.74 8.36 1.91
CA PRO A 220 -11.02 9.67 1.35
C PRO A 220 -9.75 10.47 1.05
N HIS A 221 -9.69 11.03 -0.15
CA HIS A 221 -8.60 11.90 -0.61
C HIS A 221 -7.19 11.26 -0.60
N PHE A 222 -7.07 9.94 -0.53
CA PHE A 222 -5.78 9.28 -0.39
C PHE A 222 -4.87 9.46 -1.62
N PRO A 223 -5.35 9.28 -2.87
CA PRO A 223 -4.55 9.59 -4.06
C PRO A 223 -4.08 11.05 -4.11
N GLU A 224 -4.99 11.99 -3.84
CA GLU A 224 -4.69 13.43 -3.87
C GLU A 224 -3.64 13.81 -2.82
N ARG A 225 -3.66 13.17 -1.65
CA ARG A 225 -2.64 13.35 -0.61
C ARG A 225 -1.28 12.83 -1.03
N ILE A 226 -1.22 11.70 -1.73
CA ILE A 226 0.04 11.17 -2.27
C ILE A 226 0.59 12.15 -3.30
N GLU A 227 -0.21 12.57 -4.26
CA GLU A 227 0.21 13.49 -5.32
C GLU A 227 0.65 14.84 -4.76
N GLN A 228 -0.10 15.39 -3.80
CA GLN A 228 0.31 16.61 -3.11
C GLN A 228 1.62 16.41 -2.33
N ALA A 229 1.82 15.28 -1.67
CA ALA A 229 3.07 14.99 -0.98
C ALA A 229 4.27 14.88 -1.94
N LEU A 230 4.07 14.33 -3.14
CA LEU A 230 5.10 14.29 -4.18
C LEU A 230 5.46 15.69 -4.68
N VAL A 231 4.47 16.59 -4.81
CA VAL A 231 4.71 18.02 -5.08
C VAL A 231 5.47 18.68 -3.94
N ASP A 232 5.14 18.39 -2.68
CA ASP A 232 5.87 18.95 -1.55
C ASP A 232 7.34 18.47 -1.51
N ILE A 233 7.63 17.25 -1.99
CA ILE A 233 8.99 16.68 -2.03
C ILE A 233 9.80 17.23 -3.20
N PHE A 234 9.22 17.29 -4.40
CA PHE A 234 9.95 17.62 -5.64
C PHE A 234 9.63 19.01 -6.22
N GLY A 235 8.79 19.80 -5.55
CA GLY A 235 8.25 21.04 -6.09
C GLY A 235 7.32 20.79 -7.27
N GLU A 236 7.26 21.74 -8.21
CA GLU A 236 6.39 21.68 -9.40
C GLU A 236 6.64 20.44 -10.27
N ASP A 237 7.87 19.89 -10.28
CA ASP A 237 8.18 18.67 -11.01
C ASP A 237 7.46 17.43 -10.42
N GLY A 238 7.03 17.47 -9.16
CA GLY A 238 6.23 16.42 -8.55
C GLY A 238 4.89 16.17 -9.27
N LYS A 239 4.34 17.19 -9.95
CA LYS A 239 3.11 17.07 -10.78
C LYS A 239 3.28 16.14 -11.98
N LYS A 240 4.53 15.82 -12.36
CA LYS A 240 4.85 14.86 -13.44
C LYS A 240 4.75 13.41 -12.98
N ILE A 241 4.57 13.17 -11.69
CA ILE A 241 4.41 11.85 -11.08
C ILE A 241 2.92 11.70 -10.77
N THR A 242 2.22 10.89 -11.56
CA THR A 242 0.78 10.70 -11.40
C THR A 242 0.47 9.31 -10.89
N THR A 243 -0.56 9.20 -10.06
CA THR A 243 -1.03 7.92 -9.54
C THR A 243 -2.36 7.54 -10.19
N HIS A 244 -2.59 6.26 -10.45
CA HIS A 244 -3.87 5.78 -10.96
C HIS A 244 -4.22 4.42 -10.37
N ASN A 245 -5.50 4.07 -10.44
CA ASN A 245 -5.94 2.72 -10.07
C ASN A 245 -5.32 1.70 -11.02
N ALA A 246 -4.53 0.80 -10.46
CA ALA A 246 -3.95 -0.29 -11.20
C ALA A 246 -5.01 -1.26 -11.73
N GLU A 247 -4.64 -1.90 -12.84
CA GLU A 247 -5.32 -3.09 -13.36
C GLU A 247 -5.15 -4.29 -12.43
N ASP A 248 -5.95 -5.34 -12.63
CA ASP A 248 -5.86 -6.58 -11.85
C ASP A 248 -4.48 -7.26 -12.01
N GLY A 249 -3.57 -6.94 -11.08
CA GLY A 249 -2.20 -7.46 -11.07
C GLY A 249 -2.13 -8.96 -10.81
N SER A 250 -3.01 -9.48 -9.95
CA SER A 250 -3.00 -10.90 -9.57
C SER A 250 -3.56 -11.81 -10.66
N GLY A 251 -4.56 -11.35 -11.43
CA GLY A 251 -5.12 -12.06 -12.57
C GLY A 251 -4.40 -11.75 -13.88
N VAL A 252 -4.63 -10.54 -14.41
CA VAL A 252 -4.12 -10.10 -15.73
C VAL A 252 -2.59 -10.04 -15.73
N GLY A 253 -1.99 -9.48 -14.68
CA GLY A 253 -0.53 -9.41 -14.56
C GLY A 253 0.14 -10.78 -14.56
N SER A 254 -0.42 -11.76 -13.84
CA SER A 254 0.03 -13.15 -13.86
C SER A 254 -0.04 -13.77 -15.25
N ALA A 255 -1.11 -13.53 -16.00
CA ALA A 255 -1.27 -14.05 -17.35
C ALA A 255 -0.25 -13.44 -18.33
N ILE A 256 -0.01 -12.13 -18.24
CA ILE A 256 1.00 -11.42 -19.05
C ILE A 256 2.40 -11.98 -18.76
N ILE A 257 2.78 -12.09 -17.48
CA ILE A 257 4.10 -12.62 -17.09
C ILE A 257 4.26 -14.07 -17.53
N ALA A 258 3.22 -14.90 -17.41
CA ALA A 258 3.24 -16.27 -17.90
C ALA A 258 3.46 -16.32 -19.42
N ALA A 259 2.75 -15.50 -20.20
CA ALA A 259 2.92 -15.42 -21.65
C ALA A 259 4.33 -14.96 -22.05
N MET A 260 4.85 -13.91 -21.41
CA MET A 260 6.22 -13.43 -21.63
C MET A 260 7.26 -14.48 -21.26
N THR A 261 7.06 -15.21 -20.17
CA THR A 261 7.96 -16.29 -19.73
C THR A 261 7.95 -17.45 -20.73
N MET A 262 6.78 -17.84 -21.24
CA MET A 262 6.70 -18.88 -22.28
C MET A 262 7.43 -18.47 -23.56
N GLN A 263 7.24 -17.22 -24.00
CA GLN A 263 7.90 -16.69 -25.18
C GLN A 263 9.42 -16.64 -24.98
N ARG A 264 9.89 -16.08 -23.86
CA ARG A 264 11.32 -16.05 -23.48
C ARG A 264 11.97 -17.43 -23.54
N LYS A 265 11.30 -18.46 -22.99
CA LYS A 265 11.78 -19.84 -23.02
C LYS A 265 11.78 -20.44 -24.42
N LYS A 266 10.76 -20.14 -25.24
CA LYS A 266 10.69 -20.57 -26.64
C LYS A 266 11.84 -19.98 -27.47
N ASP A 267 12.26 -18.76 -27.15
CA ASP A 267 13.36 -18.05 -27.81
C ASP A 267 14.75 -18.48 -27.29
N GLY A 268 14.82 -19.45 -26.36
CA GLY A 268 16.06 -19.98 -25.80
C GLY A 268 16.76 -19.04 -24.82
N LEU A 269 16.07 -18.01 -24.33
CA LEU A 269 16.63 -17.02 -23.40
C LEU A 269 16.46 -17.48 -21.95
N TYR A 270 17.55 -17.87 -21.31
CA TYR A 270 17.59 -18.37 -19.92
C TYR A 270 16.53 -19.47 -19.65
N PRO A 271 16.48 -20.56 -20.44
CA PRO A 271 15.39 -21.53 -20.39
C PRO A 271 15.25 -22.24 -19.03
N ASP A 272 16.37 -22.35 -18.32
CA ASP A 272 16.49 -22.99 -17.00
C ASP A 272 16.18 -22.03 -15.83
N TYR A 273 16.03 -20.74 -16.12
CA TYR A 273 15.58 -19.70 -15.19
C TYR A 273 14.11 -19.33 -15.43
#